data_AF-A0A522W7J3-F1
#
_entry.id   AF-A0A522W7J3-F1
#
_cell.length_a   1.000
_cell.length_b   1.000
_cell.length_c   1.000
_cell.angle_alpha   90.00
_cell.angle_beta   90.00
_cell.angle_gamma   90.00
#
_symmetry.space_group_name_H-M   'P 1'
#
loop_
_entity.id
_entity.type
_entity.pdbx_description
1 polymer ?
#
loop_
_entity_poly.entity_id
_entity_poly.type
_entity_poly.pdbx_seq_one_letter_code
_entity_poly.pdbx_strand_id
1 'polypeptide(L)'
;MTNLVPVILSGGAGTRLWPLSRELMPKQLLKLAGERTLLQETALRLGQPPMVVCNHEHRFIVAEQLREVGIEPKAVVIEPVGRNTAPAAAVAALMLADGDPDTLMLLMPSD
;
A
#
# COMPACT_ATOMS: atom_id res chain seq x y z
N MET A 1 6.08 -25.27 2.36
CA MET A 1 5.45 -24.15 3.09
C MET A 1 4.99 -23.16 2.04
N THR A 2 3.73 -22.75 2.05
CA THR A 2 3.19 -21.80 1.08
C THR A 2 3.82 -20.42 1.30
N ASN A 3 4.39 -19.83 0.26
CA ASN A 3 4.96 -18.49 0.29
C ASN A 3 3.82 -17.46 0.44
N LEU A 4 3.76 -16.72 1.55
CA LEU A 4 2.73 -15.68 1.76
C LEU A 4 3.33 -14.31 1.51
N VAL A 5 2.65 -13.49 0.69
CA VAL A 5 3.05 -12.11 0.41
C VAL A 5 1.91 -11.15 0.78
N PRO A 6 2.12 -10.26 1.76
CA PRO A 6 1.18 -9.18 2.01
C PRO A 6 1.23 -8.16 0.88
N VAL A 7 0.05 -7.70 0.46
CA VAL A 7 -0.13 -6.64 -0.52
C VAL A 7 -0.98 -5.55 0.10
N ILE A 8 -0.44 -4.34 0.22
CA ILE A 8 -1.17 -3.16 0.67
C ILE A 8 -1.62 -2.36 -0.56
N LEU A 9 -2.91 -2.07 -0.65
CA LEU A 9 -3.46 -1.16 -1.64
C LEU A 9 -3.55 0.25 -1.04
N SER A 10 -2.61 1.12 -1.45
CA SER A 10 -2.48 2.52 -1.03
C SER A 10 -2.97 3.46 -2.13
N GLY A 11 -4.26 3.38 -2.42
CA GLY A 11 -4.93 4.16 -3.45
C GLY A 11 -5.98 5.12 -2.91
N GLY A 12 -6.52 5.95 -3.80
CA GLY A 12 -7.64 6.86 -3.51
C GLY A 12 -7.21 8.28 -3.11
N ALA A 13 -8.02 9.26 -3.51
CA ALA A 13 -7.75 10.69 -3.29
C ALA A 13 -8.17 11.20 -1.89
N GLY A 14 -8.81 10.36 -1.08
CA GLY A 14 -9.15 10.69 0.31
C GLY A 14 -10.16 11.84 0.49
N THR A 15 -11.00 12.21 -0.47
CA THR A 15 -11.79 13.47 -0.45
C THR A 15 -12.77 13.67 0.73
N ARG A 16 -13.17 12.61 1.42
CA ARG A 16 -14.16 12.66 2.51
C ARG A 16 -13.65 13.31 3.81
N LEU A 17 -12.33 13.36 4.01
CA LEU A 17 -11.71 13.96 5.21
C LEU A 17 -11.18 15.37 4.95
N TRP A 18 -11.65 16.04 3.91
CA TRP A 18 -11.30 17.45 3.69
C TRP A 18 -11.70 18.30 4.92
N PRO A 19 -10.86 19.23 5.39
CA PRO A 19 -9.61 19.71 4.79
C PRO A 19 -8.35 18.95 5.19
N LEU A 20 -8.46 17.91 6.03
CA LEU A 20 -7.30 17.13 6.50
C LEU A 20 -6.64 16.38 5.34
N SER A 21 -7.44 15.73 4.51
CA SER A 21 -6.96 15.08 3.29
C SER A 21 -6.91 16.05 2.10
N ARG A 22 -5.88 15.88 1.29
CA ARG A 22 -5.66 16.60 0.04
C ARG A 22 -5.23 15.62 -1.04
N GLU A 23 -5.24 16.05 -2.29
CA GLU A 23 -4.86 15.24 -3.45
C GLU A 23 -3.48 14.56 -3.28
N LEU A 24 -2.48 15.32 -2.82
CA LEU A 24 -1.12 14.82 -2.57
C LEU A 24 -0.94 14.18 -1.17
N MET A 25 -1.91 14.34 -0.27
CA MET A 25 -1.91 13.80 1.10
C MET A 25 -3.25 13.13 1.41
N PRO A 26 -3.56 11.99 0.77
CA PRO A 26 -4.78 11.24 1.03
C PRO A 26 -4.74 10.61 2.43
N LYS A 27 -5.90 10.13 2.88
CA LYS A 27 -6.11 9.75 4.30
C LYS A 27 -5.14 8.70 4.83
N GLN A 28 -4.69 7.77 3.98
CA GLN A 28 -3.79 6.70 4.39
C GLN A 28 -2.39 7.21 4.77
N LEU A 29 -2.04 8.40 4.28
CA LEU A 29 -0.77 9.08 4.56
C LEU A 29 -0.87 10.05 5.75
N LEU A 30 -2.01 10.07 6.45
CA LEU A 30 -2.26 10.95 7.60
C LEU A 30 -2.23 10.19 8.92
N LYS A 31 -1.76 10.88 9.96
CA LYS A 31 -1.79 10.46 11.37
C LYS A 31 -3.16 10.75 11.98
N LEU A 32 -4.12 9.83 11.82
CA LEU A 32 -5.52 10.06 12.24
C LEU A 32 -5.88 9.50 13.61
N ALA A 33 -5.24 8.42 14.04
CA ALA A 33 -5.59 7.69 15.27
C ALA A 33 -4.42 7.60 16.28
N GLY A 34 -3.30 8.26 16.00
CA GLY A 34 -2.11 8.20 16.85
C GLY A 34 -0.88 8.82 16.19
N GLU A 35 0.30 8.34 16.58
CA GLU A 35 1.59 8.91 16.18
C GLU A 35 2.06 8.51 14.77
N ARG A 36 1.39 7.54 14.13
CA ARG A 36 1.74 6.98 12.82
C ARG A 36 0.59 7.13 11.83
N THR A 37 0.93 7.07 10.55
CA THR A 37 -0.06 7.11 9.47
C THR A 37 -0.82 5.79 9.37
N LEU A 38 -2.00 5.78 8.74
CA LEU A 38 -2.74 4.52 8.55
C LEU A 38 -1.93 3.49 7.73
N LEU A 39 -1.15 3.96 6.75
CA LEU A 39 -0.23 3.12 5.99
C LEU A 39 0.82 2.48 6.91
N GLN A 40 1.44 3.26 7.78
CA GLN A 40 2.45 2.80 8.73
C GLN A 40 1.87 1.79 9.73
N GLU A 41 0.72 2.09 10.32
CA GLU A 41 0.02 1.17 11.23
C GLU A 41 -0.39 -0.14 10.52
N THR A 42 -0.83 -0.05 9.27
CA THR A 42 -1.14 -1.25 8.47
C THR A 42 0.10 -2.08 8.19
N ALA A 43 1.20 -1.46 7.74
CA ALA A 43 2.43 -2.17 7.44
C ALA A 43 3.04 -2.86 8.67
N LEU A 44 3.02 -2.18 9.84
CA LEU A 44 3.55 -2.73 11.09
C LEU A 44 2.73 -3.93 11.61
N ARG A 45 1.43 -4.00 11.32
CA ARG A 45 0.58 -5.13 11.71
C ARG A 45 0.88 -6.43 10.95
N LEU A 46 1.52 -6.35 9.78
CA LEU A 46 1.72 -7.51 8.89
C LEU A 46 2.85 -8.45 9.34
N GLY A 47 3.76 -7.98 10.18
CA GLY A 47 4.89 -8.77 10.69
C GLY A 47 5.94 -9.18 9.64
N GLN A 48 5.78 -8.79 8.37
CA GLN A 48 6.72 -9.03 7.28
C GLN A 48 6.60 -7.95 6.19
N PRO A 49 7.65 -7.74 5.38
CA PRO A 49 7.66 -6.77 4.28
C PRO A 49 6.49 -6.92 3.28
N PRO A 50 5.69 -5.87 3.05
CA PRO A 50 4.62 -5.91 2.06
C PRO A 50 5.13 -5.56 0.66
N MET A 51 4.40 -6.01 -0.36
CA MET A 51 4.29 -5.29 -1.63
C MET A 51 3.25 -4.16 -1.44
N VAL A 52 3.51 -2.98 -1.96
CA VAL A 52 2.56 -1.86 -1.89
C VAL A 52 2.19 -1.40 -3.29
N VAL A 53 0.90 -1.32 -3.60
CA VAL A 53 0.38 -0.75 -4.83
C VAL A 53 -0.08 0.68 -4.54
N CYS A 54 0.43 1.67 -5.28
CA CYS A 54 0.09 3.07 -5.06
C CYS A 54 0.06 3.87 -6.36
N ASN A 55 -0.59 5.03 -6.32
CA ASN A 55 -0.61 5.96 -7.46
C ASN A 55 0.77 6.59 -7.70
N HIS A 56 1.03 6.94 -8.97
CA HIS A 56 2.27 7.64 -9.38
C HIS A 56 2.60 8.87 -8.53
N GLU A 57 1.59 9.67 -8.17
CA GLU A 57 1.75 10.90 -7.38
C GLU A 57 2.27 10.63 -5.96
N HIS A 58 2.01 9.46 -5.40
CA HIS A 58 2.32 9.12 -4.01
C HIS A 58 3.54 8.21 -3.85
N ARG A 59 4.20 7.82 -4.95
CA ARG A 59 5.30 6.84 -4.97
C ARG A 59 6.43 7.15 -3.99
N PHE A 60 6.80 8.43 -3.84
CA PHE A 60 7.92 8.84 -2.98
C PHE A 60 7.51 8.83 -1.51
N ILE A 61 6.36 9.41 -1.19
CA ILE A 61 5.89 9.50 0.19
C ILE A 61 5.51 8.13 0.76
N VAL A 62 4.98 7.21 -0.07
CA VAL A 62 4.74 5.82 0.35
C VAL A 62 6.05 5.14 0.74
N ALA A 63 7.10 5.26 -0.10
CA ALA A 63 8.41 4.67 0.21
C ALA A 63 9.07 5.33 1.44
N GLU A 64 8.92 6.64 1.60
CA GLU A 64 9.42 7.38 2.75
C GLU A 64 8.72 6.96 4.05
N GLN A 65 7.39 6.88 4.07
CA GLN A 65 6.65 6.49 5.28
C GLN A 65 6.97 5.07 5.74
N LEU A 66 7.20 4.14 4.82
CA LEU A 66 7.64 2.78 5.18
C LEU A 66 9.07 2.81 5.75
N ARG A 67 9.97 3.60 5.17
CA ARG A 67 11.34 3.78 5.66
C ARG A 67 11.37 4.38 7.07
N GLU A 68 10.53 5.37 7.36
CA GLU A 68 10.41 5.99 8.69
C GLU A 68 10.09 4.99 9.80
N VAL A 69 9.40 3.89 9.48
CA VAL A 69 9.07 2.80 10.42
C VAL A 69 9.98 1.57 10.25
N GLY A 70 11.09 1.70 9.53
CA GLY A 70 12.08 0.65 9.36
C GLY A 70 11.62 -0.53 8.47
N ILE A 71 10.64 -0.31 7.59
CA ILE A 71 10.13 -1.34 6.67
C ILE A 71 10.68 -1.07 5.27
N GLU A 72 11.46 -2.01 4.76
CA GLU A 72 11.81 -2.09 3.35
C GLU A 72 10.74 -2.95 2.63
N PRO A 73 9.91 -2.39 1.75
CA PRO A 73 8.87 -3.17 1.05
C PRO A 73 9.50 -4.15 0.06
N LYS A 74 8.82 -5.29 -0.18
CA LYS A 74 9.21 -6.24 -1.25
C LYS A 74 9.18 -5.57 -2.62
N ALA A 75 8.21 -4.69 -2.84
CA ALA A 75 8.07 -3.89 -4.04
C ALA A 75 7.13 -2.70 -3.79
N VAL A 76 7.33 -1.61 -4.53
CA VAL A 76 6.36 -0.52 -4.66
C VAL A 76 5.89 -0.49 -6.11
N VAL A 77 4.68 -0.99 -6.33
CA VAL A 77 4.02 -1.05 -7.64
C VAL A 77 3.32 0.28 -7.88
N ILE A 78 3.62 0.91 -9.02
CA ILE A 78 3.11 2.23 -9.36
C ILE A 78 1.99 2.10 -10.38
N GLU A 79 0.77 2.44 -9.97
CA GLU A 79 -0.35 2.60 -10.90
C GLU A 79 -0.21 3.94 -11.63
N PRO A 80 -0.23 3.94 -12.97
CA PRO A 80 -0.17 5.18 -13.75
C PRO A 80 -1.46 6.00 -13.59
N VAL A 81 -2.58 5.32 -13.34
CA VAL A 81 -3.90 5.92 -13.15
C VAL A 81 -4.66 5.04 -12.17
N GLY A 82 -5.32 5.64 -11.17
CA GLY A 82 -6.17 4.90 -10.23
C GLY A 82 -7.38 4.27 -10.94
N ARG A 83 -7.56 2.95 -10.81
CA ARG A 83 -8.66 2.19 -11.44
C ARG A 83 -9.48 1.36 -10.45
N ASN A 84 -9.51 1.77 -9.18
CA ASN A 84 -10.12 1.05 -8.04
C ASN A 84 -9.39 -0.26 -7.69
N THR A 85 -9.96 -1.01 -6.75
CA THR A 85 -9.34 -2.16 -6.10
C THR A 85 -9.04 -3.34 -7.02
N ALA A 86 -9.95 -3.69 -7.93
CA ALA A 86 -9.82 -4.92 -8.72
C ALA A 86 -8.61 -4.90 -9.67
N PRO A 87 -8.34 -3.82 -10.43
CA PRO A 87 -7.13 -3.74 -11.26
C PRO A 87 -5.84 -3.76 -10.43
N ALA A 88 -5.80 -3.04 -9.32
CA ALA A 88 -4.65 -3.02 -8.42
C ALA A 88 -4.34 -4.42 -7.86
N ALA A 89 -5.37 -5.14 -7.42
CA ALA A 89 -5.26 -6.52 -6.95
C ALA A 89 -4.82 -7.48 -8.06
N ALA A 90 -5.36 -7.32 -9.28
CA ALA A 90 -5.00 -8.16 -10.42
C ALA A 90 -3.53 -7.98 -10.82
N VAL A 91 -3.03 -6.74 -10.86
CA VAL A 91 -1.63 -6.45 -11.15
C VAL A 91 -0.71 -7.07 -10.10
N ALA A 92 -1.02 -6.91 -8.81
CA ALA A 92 -0.25 -7.53 -7.74
C ALA A 92 -0.24 -9.07 -7.85
N ALA A 93 -1.40 -9.69 -8.10
CA ALA A 93 -1.50 -11.13 -8.28
C ALA A 93 -0.68 -11.64 -9.47
N LEU A 94 -0.72 -10.94 -10.61
CA LEU A 94 0.08 -11.30 -11.79
C LEU A 94 1.59 -11.18 -11.52
N MET A 95 2.02 -10.13 -10.83
CA MET A 95 3.43 -9.96 -10.46
C MET A 95 3.92 -11.03 -9.48
N LEU A 96 3.08 -11.45 -8.54
CA LEU A 96 3.40 -12.55 -7.63
C LEU A 96 3.45 -13.90 -8.36
N ALA A 97 2.50 -14.14 -9.26
CA ALA A 97 2.41 -15.37 -10.04
C ALA A 97 3.57 -15.54 -11.04
N ASP A 98 4.15 -14.44 -11.54
CA ASP A 98 5.34 -14.47 -12.40
C ASP A 98 6.58 -15.03 -11.67
N GLY A 99 6.67 -14.80 -10.35
CA GLY A 99 7.72 -15.38 -9.50
C GLY A 99 7.39 -16.79 -9.00
N ASP A 100 6.19 -16.97 -8.45
CA ASP A 100 5.70 -18.25 -7.93
C ASP A 100 4.16 -18.28 -8.02
N PRO A 101 3.57 -19.05 -8.96
CA PRO A 101 2.12 -19.18 -9.14
C PRO A 101 1.35 -19.65 -7.91
N ASP A 102 2.00 -20.35 -6.98
CA ASP A 102 1.38 -20.86 -5.75
C ASP A 102 1.50 -19.88 -4.57
N THR A 103 2.01 -18.66 -4.81
CA THR A 103 2.11 -17.60 -3.81
C THR A 103 0.74 -17.24 -3.24
N LEU A 104 0.60 -17.34 -1.92
CA LEU A 104 -0.58 -16.87 -1.21
C LEU A 104 -0.53 -15.35 -1.03
N MET A 105 -1.43 -14.63 -1.71
CA MET A 105 -1.54 -13.18 -1.61
C MET A 105 -2.49 -12.78 -0.46
N LEU A 106 -1.99 -12.01 0.51
CA LEU A 106 -2.81 -11.36 1.55
C LEU A 106 -3.06 -9.90 1.15
N LEU A 107 -4.24 -9.63 0.57
CA LEU A 107 -4.61 -8.30 0.09
C LEU A 107 -5.25 -7.46 1.21
N MET A 108 -4.72 -6.28 1.47
CA MET A 108 -5.15 -5.38 2.55
C MET A 108 -5.33 -3.95 2.05
N PRO A 109 -6.36 -3.21 2.50
CA PRO A 109 -6.40 -1.77 2.34
C PRO A 109 -5.33 -1.10 3.21
N SER A 110 -4.88 0.09 2.82
CA SER A 110 -3.95 0.91 3.60
C SER A 110 -4.57 1.66 4.78
N ASP A 111 -5.89 1.56 4.94
CA ASP A 111 -6.77 2.43 5.72
C ASP A 111 -7.96 1.70 6.33
#